data_AF-A0A848X4D6-F1
#
_entry.id   AF-A0A848X4D6-F1
#
_cell.length_a   1.000
_cell.length_b   1.000
_cell.length_c   1.000
_cell.angle_alpha   90.00
_cell.angle_beta   90.00
_cell.angle_gamma   90.00
#
_symmetry.space_group_name_H-M   'P 1'
#
loop_
_entity.id
_entity.type
_entity.pdbx_description
1 polymer ?
#
loop_
_entity_poly.entity_id
_entity_poly.type
_entity_poly.pdbx_seq_one_letter_code
_entity_poly.pdbx_strand_id
1 'polypeptide(L)'
;MGLSKLAGLLVPGLLIAAIYYAVFGGEYSVFELREARAALEVERVALIRVEEQIGSLAAWADSLENDPTTLERIAREDFGMIRDGETLYRFADAGPVAELNHTDER
;
A
#
# COMPACT_ATOMS: atom_id res chain seq x y z
N MET A 1 17.28 44.93 -58.14
CA MET A 1 16.31 43.82 -58.05
C MET A 1 16.93 42.70 -57.22
N GLY A 2 16.97 42.80 -55.89
CA GLY A 2 17.82 41.86 -55.12
C GLY A 2 17.57 41.72 -53.62
N LEU A 3 17.08 42.76 -52.91
CA LEU A 3 16.86 42.64 -51.46
C LEU A 3 15.43 42.20 -51.07
N SER A 4 14.41 42.66 -51.81
CA SER A 4 13.01 42.37 -51.48
C SER A 4 12.61 40.91 -51.72
N LYS A 5 13.23 40.23 -52.69
CA LYS A 5 13.02 38.79 -52.92
C LYS A 5 13.67 37.92 -51.84
N LEU A 6 14.82 38.35 -51.30
CA LEU A 6 15.45 37.69 -50.14
C LEU A 6 14.58 37.84 -48.89
N ALA A 7 14.05 39.04 -48.63
CA ALA A 7 13.12 39.28 -47.53
C ALA A 7 11.82 38.46 -47.66
N GLY A 8 11.32 38.28 -48.88
CA GLY A 8 10.14 37.46 -49.16
C GLY A 8 10.35 35.96 -48.90
N LEU A 9 11.58 35.46 -48.95
CA LEU A 9 11.91 34.04 -48.68
C LEU A 9 12.24 33.77 -47.20
N LEU A 10 12.58 34.82 -46.43
CA LEU A 10 12.87 34.69 -45.00
C LEU A 10 11.63 34.29 -44.20
N VAL A 11 10.46 34.83 -44.55
CA VAL A 11 9.19 34.52 -43.86
C VAL A 11 8.81 33.04 -43.98
N PRO A 12 8.75 32.41 -45.18
CA PRO A 12 8.48 30.99 -45.28
C PRO A 12 9.61 30.14 -44.69
N GLY A 13 10.87 30.57 -44.78
CA GLY A 13 11.99 29.88 -44.13
C GLY A 13 11.85 29.84 -42.60
N LEU A 14 11.47 30.96 -41.98
CA LEU A 14 11.22 31.04 -40.54
C LEU A 14 10.01 30.19 -40.14
N LEU A 15 8.94 30.19 -40.94
CA LEU A 15 7.76 29.35 -40.72
C LEU A 15 8.12 27.86 -40.78
N ILE A 16 8.89 27.45 -41.77
CA ILE A 16 9.35 26.05 -41.90
C ILE A 16 10.26 25.69 -40.72
N ALA A 17 11.17 26.58 -40.31
CA ALA A 17 12.01 26.37 -39.13
C ALA A 17 11.18 26.26 -37.84
N ALA A 18 10.12 27.06 -37.69
CA ALA A 18 9.22 27.01 -36.55
C ALA A 18 8.39 25.71 -36.54
N ILE A 19 7.91 25.26 -37.70
CA ILE A 19 7.21 23.97 -37.85
C ILE A 19 8.18 22.82 -37.58
N TYR A 20 9.39 22.86 -38.12
CA TYR A 20 10.42 21.86 -37.87
C TYR A 20 10.78 21.83 -36.38
N TYR A 21 10.94 22.98 -35.72
CA TYR A 21 11.17 23.03 -34.29
C TYR A 21 9.96 22.54 -33.48
N ALA A 22 8.73 22.79 -33.92
CA ALA A 22 7.54 22.24 -33.27
C ALA A 22 7.43 20.71 -33.41
N VAL A 23 7.86 20.16 -34.55
CA VAL A 23 7.78 18.73 -34.86
C VAL A 23 8.97 17.94 -34.29
N PHE A 24 10.20 18.44 -34.43
CA PHE A 24 11.45 17.76 -34.05
C PHE A 24 12.15 18.34 -32.82
N GLY A 25 11.85 19.59 -32.45
CA GLY A 25 12.40 20.27 -31.26
C GLY A 25 11.40 20.42 -30.10
N GLY A 26 10.13 20.08 -30.34
CA GLY A 26 9.02 20.19 -29.38
C GLY A 26 8.83 18.94 -28.52
N GLU A 27 9.61 17.89 -28.77
CA GLU A 27 9.46 16.57 -28.16
C GLU A 27 9.85 16.51 -26.67
N TYR A 28 10.34 17.59 -26.05
CA TYR A 28 10.79 17.57 -24.66
C TYR A 28 10.20 18.64 -23.72
N SER A 29 9.19 19.43 -24.13
CA SER A 29 8.68 20.51 -23.23
C SER A 29 7.25 20.31 -22.72
N VAL A 30 6.29 20.00 -23.59
CA VAL A 30 4.87 19.95 -23.19
C VAL A 30 4.41 18.53 -22.87
N PHE A 31 4.97 17.53 -23.54
CA PHE A 31 4.67 16.12 -23.28
C PHE A 31 5.31 15.64 -21.99
N GLU A 32 6.61 15.93 -21.74
CA GLU A 32 7.25 15.62 -20.45
C GLU A 32 6.53 16.31 -19.28
N LEU A 33 6.06 17.56 -19.44
CA LEU A 33 5.35 18.22 -18.36
C LEU A 33 3.98 17.60 -18.08
N ARG A 34 3.34 16.99 -19.08
CA ARG A 34 2.09 16.22 -18.91
C ARG A 34 2.35 14.86 -18.31
N GLU A 35 3.40 14.17 -18.75
CA GLU A 35 3.81 12.86 -18.25
C GLU A 35 4.31 12.96 -16.81
N ALA A 36 5.13 13.97 -16.49
CA ALA A 36 5.56 14.27 -15.13
C ALA A 36 4.39 14.64 -14.21
N ARG A 37 3.39 15.38 -14.71
CA ARG A 37 2.15 15.65 -13.95
C ARG A 37 1.33 14.38 -13.72
N ALA A 38 1.21 13.53 -14.73
CA ALA A 38 0.50 12.26 -14.60
C ALA A 38 1.20 11.32 -13.60
N ALA A 39 2.54 11.22 -13.67
CA ALA A 39 3.34 10.46 -12.72
C ALA A 39 3.20 11.00 -11.29
N LEU A 40 3.18 12.32 -11.13
CA LEU A 40 3.01 12.97 -9.82
C LEU A 40 1.62 12.75 -9.22
N GLU A 41 0.58 12.67 -10.06
CA GLU A 41 -0.79 12.36 -9.62
C GLU A 41 -0.91 10.90 -9.17
N VAL A 42 -0.31 9.96 -9.91
CA VAL A 42 -0.28 8.54 -9.54
C VAL A 42 0.42 8.33 -8.20
N GLU A 43 1.56 8.99 -8.00
CA GLU A 43 2.32 8.90 -6.74
C GLU A 43 1.56 9.51 -5.56
N ARG A 44 0.85 10.62 -5.77
CA ARG A 44 -0.02 11.22 -4.74
C ARG A 44 -1.14 10.30 -4.30
N VAL A 45 -1.79 9.63 -5.26
CA VAL A 45 -2.85 8.65 -4.93
C VAL A 45 -2.28 7.48 -4.14
N ALA A 46 -1.08 7.00 -4.49
CA ALA A 46 -0.40 5.95 -3.74
C ALA A 46 -0.08 6.40 -2.30
N LEU A 47 0.43 7.62 -2.12
CA LEU A 47 0.71 8.21 -0.81
C LEU A 47 -0.54 8.31 0.06
N ILE A 48 -1.63 8.88 -0.47
CA ILE A 48 -2.89 9.01 0.27
C ILE A 48 -3.39 7.64 0.75
N ARG A 49 -3.31 6.62 -0.11
CA ARG A 49 -3.72 5.26 0.25
C ARG A 49 -2.88 4.68 1.38
N VAL A 50 -1.58 4.96 1.41
CA VAL A 50 -0.68 4.49 2.48
C VAL A 50 -0.95 5.26 3.77
N GLU A 51 -1.16 6.58 3.69
CA GLU A 51 -1.49 7.41 4.85
C GLU A 51 -2.82 6.99 5.50
N GLU A 52 -3.85 6.68 4.71
CA GLU A 52 -5.12 6.14 5.21
C GLU A 52 -4.93 4.79 5.94
N GLN A 53 -4.11 3.90 5.38
CA GLN A 53 -3.78 2.62 6.03
C GLN A 53 -3.07 2.84 7.36
N ILE A 54 -2.07 3.72 7.41
CA ILE A 54 -1.37 4.07 8.66
C ILE A 54 -2.35 4.64 9.67
N GLY A 55 -3.20 5.59 9.25
CA GLY A 55 -4.19 6.21 10.13
C GLY A 55 -5.19 5.21 10.72
N SER A 56 -5.70 4.29 9.89
CA SER A 56 -6.61 3.23 10.36
C SER A 56 -5.93 2.25 11.32
N LEU A 57 -4.67 1.87 11.07
CA LEU A 57 -3.91 0.99 11.95
C LEU A 57 -3.59 1.65 13.29
N ALA A 58 -3.23 2.94 13.27
CA ALA A 58 -2.99 3.72 14.47
C ALA A 58 -4.27 3.83 15.31
N ALA A 59 -5.41 4.16 14.69
CA ALA A 59 -6.70 4.21 15.38
C ALA A 59 -7.09 2.86 15.99
N TRP A 60 -6.79 1.76 15.30
CA TRP A 60 -7.04 0.41 15.84
C TRP A 60 -6.12 0.09 17.03
N ALA A 61 -4.83 0.43 16.92
CA ALA A 61 -3.89 0.27 18.03
C ALA A 61 -4.32 1.09 19.26
N ASP A 62 -4.70 2.36 19.06
CA ASP A 62 -5.22 3.23 20.11
C ASP A 62 -6.49 2.63 20.75
N SER A 63 -7.38 2.05 19.94
CA SER A 63 -8.58 1.38 20.46
C SER A 63 -8.24 0.17 21.32
N LEU A 64 -7.22 -0.62 20.96
CA LEU A 64 -6.78 -1.77 21.74
C LEU A 64 -6.06 -1.37 23.04
N GLU A 65 -5.28 -0.28 23.01
CA GLU A 65 -4.65 0.26 24.21
C GLU A 65 -5.69 0.75 25.23
N ASN A 66 -6.75 1.39 24.73
CA ASN A 66 -7.84 1.89 25.56
C ASN A 66 -8.89 0.82 25.94
N ASP A 67 -8.88 -0.35 25.28
CA ASP A 67 -9.73 -1.50 25.63
C ASP A 67 -8.91 -2.79 25.85
N PRO A 68 -8.28 -2.93 27.03
CA PRO A 68 -7.53 -4.12 27.40
C PRO A 68 -8.38 -5.40 27.43
N THR A 69 -9.70 -5.29 27.61
CA THR A 69 -10.58 -6.46 27.71
C THR A 69 -10.78 -7.13 26.36
N THR A 70 -10.90 -6.33 25.30
CA THR A 70 -10.93 -6.83 23.92
C THR A 70 -9.60 -7.51 23.56
N LEU A 71 -8.47 -6.93 23.97
CA LEU A 71 -7.14 -7.52 23.74
C LEU A 71 -6.98 -8.86 24.48
N GLU A 72 -7.40 -8.92 25.74
CA GLU A 72 -7.38 -10.16 26.53
C GLU A 72 -8.24 -11.26 25.89
N ARG A 73 -9.43 -10.91 25.41
CA ARG A 73 -10.33 -11.85 24.72
C ARG A 73 -9.66 -12.42 23.46
N ILE A 74 -9.10 -11.57 22.60
CA ILE A 74 -8.39 -12.01 21.37
C ILE A 74 -7.20 -12.92 21.75
N ALA A 75 -6.42 -12.54 22.75
CA ALA A 75 -5.28 -13.33 23.22
C ALA A 75 -5.71 -14.73 23.71
N ARG A 76 -6.85 -14.83 24.39
CA ARG A 76 -7.39 -16.11 24.89
C ARG A 76 -8.06 -16.94 23.80
N GLU A 77 -8.84 -16.33 22.92
CA GLU A 77 -9.64 -17.01 21.89
C GLU A 77 -8.80 -17.44 20.68
N ASP A 78 -8.03 -16.51 20.11
CA ASP A 78 -7.30 -16.75 18.86
C ASP A 78 -5.93 -17.39 19.12
N PHE A 79 -5.29 -17.02 20.24
CA PHE A 79 -3.92 -17.43 20.55
C PHE A 79 -3.83 -18.40 21.74
N GLY A 80 -4.92 -18.65 22.47
CA GLY A 80 -4.93 -19.57 23.61
C GLY A 80 -4.02 -19.14 24.76
N MET A 81 -3.68 -17.84 24.84
CA MET A 81 -2.78 -17.31 25.86
C MET A 81 -3.44 -17.32 27.24
N ILE A 82 -2.64 -17.57 28.28
CA ILE A 82 -3.05 -17.49 29.68
C ILE A 82 -2.14 -16.51 30.43
N ARG A 83 -2.65 -15.90 31.49
CA ARG A 83 -1.88 -14.98 32.32
C ARG A 83 -0.95 -15.74 33.26
N ASP A 84 0.13 -15.10 33.70
CA ASP A 84 1.01 -15.64 34.73
C ASP A 84 0.22 -16.00 35.99
N GLY A 85 0.37 -17.25 36.45
CA GLY A 85 -0.35 -17.78 37.61
C GLY A 85 -1.69 -18.45 37.30
N GLU A 86 -2.16 -18.42 36.04
CA GLU A 86 -3.34 -19.18 35.62
C GLU A 86 -2.97 -20.61 35.18
N THR A 87 -3.92 -21.54 35.29
CA THR A 87 -3.75 -22.93 34.81
C THR A 87 -4.80 -23.23 33.75
N LEU A 88 -4.36 -23.59 32.54
CA LEU A 88 -5.26 -23.98 31.44
C LEU A 88 -5.64 -25.46 31.57
N TYR A 89 -6.91 -25.74 31.83
CA TYR A 89 -7.45 -27.10 31.77
C TYR A 89 -7.97 -27.39 30.36
N ARG A 90 -7.32 -28.31 29.66
CA ARG A 90 -7.79 -28.84 28.38
C ARG A 90 -8.39 -30.22 28.63
N PHE A 91 -9.69 -30.36 28.36
CA PHE A 91 -10.33 -31.67 28.36
C PHE A 91 -9.93 -32.38 27.08
N ALA A 92 -9.16 -33.46 27.19
CA ALA A 92 -9.00 -34.41 26.10
C ALA A 92 -10.29 -35.23 26.05
N ASP A 93 -10.96 -35.28 24.89
CA ASP A 93 -12.01 -36.27 24.67
C ASP A 93 -11.39 -37.64 24.93
N ALA A 94 -11.90 -38.33 25.95
CA ALA A 94 -11.35 -39.58 26.42
C ALA A 94 -11.39 -40.61 25.28
N GLY A 95 -10.24 -40.82 24.62
CA GLY A 95 -9.95 -42.10 24.00
C GLY A 95 -10.12 -43.20 25.04
N PRO A 96 -10.59 -44.39 24.64
CA PRO A 96 -11.19 -45.39 25.52
C PRO A 96 -10.32 -45.60 26.76
N VAL A 97 -10.93 -45.36 27.91
CA VAL A 97 -10.33 -45.51 29.23
C VAL A 97 -9.66 -46.87 29.28
N ALA A 98 -8.32 -46.88 29.25
CA ALA A 98 -7.53 -48.09 29.37
C ALA A 98 -7.81 -48.68 30.75
N GLU A 99 -8.75 -49.61 30.78
CA GLU A 99 -8.79 -50.83 31.55
C GLU A 99 -7.72 -50.87 32.66
N LEU A 100 -8.03 -50.20 33.78
CA LEU A 100 -7.28 -50.39 35.01
C LEU A 100 -7.67 -51.77 35.54
N ASN A 101 -6.89 -52.76 35.09
CA ASN A 101 -6.93 -54.15 35.50
C ASN A 101 -7.14 -54.27 37.00
N HIS A 102 -8.30 -54.83 37.34
CA HIS A 102 -8.55 -55.46 38.62
C HIS A 102 -7.63 -56.67 38.72
N THR A 103 -6.42 -56.49 39.25
CA THR A 103 -5.58 -57.62 39.65
C THR A 103 -5.94 -57.93 41.10
N ASP A 104 -6.98 -58.76 41.23
CA ASP A 104 -7.14 -59.67 42.35
C ASP A 104 -5.99 -60.67 42.26
N GLU A 105 -5.02 -60.61 43.18
CA GLU A 105 -4.25 -61.80 43.56
C GLU A 105 -3.94 -61.76 45.08
N ARG A 106 -4.38 -62.84 45.72
CA ARG A 106 -4.17 -63.23 47.12
C ARG A 106 -2.76 -63.75 47.37
#